data_AF-A0A543KL38-F1
#
_entry.id   AF-A0A543KL38-F1
#
_cell.length_a   1.000
_cell.length_b   1.000
_cell.length_c   1.000
_cell.angle_alpha   90.00
_cell.angle_beta   90.00
_cell.angle_gamma   90.00
#
_symmetry.space_group_name_H-M   'P 1'
#
loop_
_entity.id
_entity.type
_entity.pdbx_description
1 polymer ?
#
loop_
_entity_poly.entity_id
_entity_poly.type
_entity_poly.pdbx_seq_one_letter_code
_entity_poly.pdbx_strand_id
1 'polypeptide(L)'
;MSTLLPRRERGQASLEVLAVTTLVVIVMALCLHLFSAIYAGQAAGRVAWDAARAMSLGQSPSAAAERSTPGGLDVVMIRTHPDGVEVSLRAPTVIPWLDGPVATKAAYVP
;
A
#
# COMPACT_ATOMS: atom_id res chain seq x y z
N MET A 1 56.03 21.45 14.97
CA MET A 1 55.72 20.17 14.28
C MET A 1 54.79 19.37 15.17
N SER A 2 53.48 19.36 14.91
CA SER A 2 52.54 18.41 15.53
C SER A 2 51.44 18.03 14.54
N THR A 3 51.64 16.92 13.85
CA THR A 3 50.69 16.32 12.89
C THR A 3 49.77 15.36 13.64
N LEU A 4 48.67 15.87 14.20
CA LEU A 4 47.64 15.07 14.87
C LEU A 4 46.33 15.05 14.06
N LEU A 5 46.30 14.51 12.85
CA LEU A 5 45.04 14.33 12.10
C LEU A 5 45.02 13.07 11.21
N PRO A 6 44.96 11.85 11.77
CA PRO A 6 44.43 10.72 10.98
C PRO A 6 43.24 10.00 11.63
N ARG A 7 42.96 10.25 12.91
CA ARG A 7 41.89 9.54 13.65
C ARG A 7 40.51 10.21 13.52
N ARG A 8 40.48 11.53 13.34
CA ARG A 8 39.25 12.32 13.22
C ARG A 8 38.54 12.09 11.88
N GLU A 9 39.29 11.96 10.79
CA GLU A 9 38.74 11.71 9.44
C GLU A 9 38.11 10.31 9.32
N ARG A 10 38.72 9.28 9.93
CA ARG A 10 38.16 7.93 9.94
C ARG A 10 36.82 7.84 10.67
N GLY A 11 36.66 8.54 11.79
CA GLY A 11 35.40 8.57 12.54
C GLY A 11 34.29 9.31 11.78
N GLN A 12 34.63 10.39 11.08
CA GLN A 12 33.70 11.15 10.25
C GLN A 12 33.21 10.32 9.05
N ALA A 13 34.12 9.66 8.33
CA ALA A 13 33.77 8.82 7.19
C ALA A 13 32.81 7.67 7.58
N SER A 14 33.01 7.06 8.75
CA SER A 14 32.09 6.03 9.26
C SER A 14 30.68 6.58 9.56
N LEU A 15 30.58 7.80 10.10
CA LEU A 15 29.29 8.44 10.37
C LEU A 15 28.57 8.84 9.09
N GLU A 16 29.29 9.33 8.08
CA GLU A 16 28.73 9.66 6.78
C GLU A 16 28.16 8.42 6.08
N VAL A 17 28.89 7.30 6.08
CA VAL A 17 28.40 6.03 5.51
C VAL A 17 27.18 5.54 6.27
N LEU A 18 27.20 5.55 7.61
CA LEU A 18 26.05 5.14 8.41
C LEU A 18 24.81 6.00 8.13
N ALA A 19 24.98 7.31 7.98
CA ALA A 19 23.90 8.23 7.65
C ALA A 19 23.31 7.93 6.26
N VAL A 20 24.17 7.74 5.24
CA VAL A 20 23.71 7.41 3.88
C VAL A 20 23.04 6.04 3.84
N THR A 21 23.62 5.02 4.47
CA THR A 21 23.01 3.68 4.56
C THR A 21 21.65 3.74 5.23
N THR A 22 21.53 4.45 6.34
CA THR A 22 20.24 4.63 7.05
C THR A 22 19.22 5.33 6.16
N LEU A 23 19.62 6.40 5.47
CA LEU A 23 18.77 7.12 4.52
C LEU A 23 18.27 6.20 3.40
N VAL A 24 19.15 5.39 2.82
CA VAL A 24 18.81 4.43 1.76
C VAL A 24 17.79 3.40 2.27
N VAL A 25 17.97 2.87 3.47
CA VAL A 25 17.01 1.92 4.08
C VAL A 25 15.64 2.55 4.25
N ILE A 26 15.57 3.80 4.74
CA ILE A 26 14.32 4.53 4.91
C ILE A 26 13.63 4.75 3.55
N VAL A 27 14.38 5.22 2.55
CA VAL A 27 13.84 5.45 1.19
C VAL A 27 13.32 4.14 0.59
N MET A 28 14.07 3.03 0.73
CA MET A 28 13.64 1.73 0.26
C MET A 28 12.33 1.28 0.92
N ALA A 29 12.21 1.44 2.25
CA ALA A 29 10.98 1.12 2.98
C ALA A 29 9.79 1.96 2.50
N LEU A 30 9.99 3.26 2.24
CA LEU A 30 8.96 4.14 1.69
C LEU A 30 8.55 3.75 0.27
N CYS A 31 9.49 3.36 -0.58
CA CYS A 31 9.19 2.87 -1.92
C CYS A 31 8.34 1.60 -1.87
N LEU A 32 8.71 0.62 -1.02
CA LEU A 32 7.93 -0.60 -0.84
C LEU A 32 6.52 -0.31 -0.31
N HIS A 33 6.40 0.61 0.65
CA HIS A 33 5.11 1.06 1.15
C HIS A 33 4.25 1.69 0.03
N LEU A 34 4.84 2.52 -0.83
CA LEU A 34 4.15 3.10 -1.98
C LEU A 34 3.69 2.03 -2.98
N PHE A 35 4.53 1.04 -3.29
CA PHE A 35 4.14 -0.08 -4.17
C PHE A 35 2.94 -0.85 -3.61
N SER A 36 2.90 -1.08 -2.29
CA SER A 36 1.78 -1.75 -1.64
C SER A 36 0.47 -0.95 -1.79
N ALA A 37 0.54 0.39 -1.68
CA ALA A 37 -0.62 1.26 -1.87
C ALA A 37 -1.14 1.24 -3.32
N ILE A 38 -0.23 1.27 -4.30
CA ILE A 38 -0.57 1.17 -5.72
C ILE A 38 -1.24 -0.18 -6.01
N TYR A 39 -0.68 -1.28 -5.47
CA TYR A 39 -1.24 -2.62 -5.64
C TYR A 39 -2.67 -2.70 -5.11
N ALA A 40 -2.93 -2.23 -3.89
CA ALA A 40 -4.28 -2.19 -3.33
C ALA A 40 -5.24 -1.33 -4.17
N GLY A 41 -4.78 -0.18 -4.69
CA GLY A 41 -5.59 0.69 -5.54
C GLY A 41 -6.00 0.05 -6.87
N GLN A 42 -5.09 -0.69 -7.51
CA GLN A 42 -5.38 -1.43 -8.74
C GLN A 42 -6.35 -2.59 -8.48
N ALA A 43 -6.15 -3.31 -7.38
CA ALA A 43 -7.05 -4.39 -6.97
C ALA A 43 -8.45 -3.88 -6.62
N ALA A 44 -8.56 -2.82 -5.81
CA ALA A 44 -9.84 -2.25 -5.38
C ALA A 44 -10.70 -1.82 -6.57
N GLY A 45 -10.09 -1.26 -7.63
CA GLY A 45 -10.81 -0.93 -8.86
C GLY A 45 -11.43 -2.14 -9.53
N ARG A 46 -10.67 -3.23 -9.71
CA ARG A 46 -11.18 -4.48 -10.31
C ARG A 46 -12.29 -5.11 -9.47
N VAL A 47 -12.08 -5.17 -8.15
CA VAL A 47 -13.05 -5.72 -7.21
C VAL A 47 -14.35 -4.91 -7.21
N ALA A 48 -14.27 -3.57 -7.24
CA ALA A 48 -15.45 -2.71 -7.34
C ALA A 48 -16.23 -2.96 -8.65
N TRP A 49 -15.52 -3.11 -9.77
CA TRP A 49 -16.15 -3.43 -11.06
C TRP A 49 -16.87 -4.79 -11.04
N ASP A 50 -16.23 -5.83 -10.51
CA ASP A 50 -16.86 -7.15 -10.41
C ASP A 50 -18.07 -7.14 -9.47
N ALA A 51 -18.01 -6.38 -8.38
CA ALA A 51 -19.13 -6.19 -7.47
C ALA A 51 -20.28 -5.42 -8.12
N ALA A 52 -19.99 -4.34 -8.87
CA ALA A 52 -20.99 -3.60 -9.64
C ALA A 52 -21.64 -4.48 -10.71
N ARG A 53 -20.87 -5.32 -11.41
CA ARG A 53 -21.41 -6.30 -12.36
C ARG A 53 -22.30 -7.33 -11.67
N ALA A 54 -21.91 -7.83 -10.50
CA ALA A 54 -22.77 -8.73 -9.74
C ALA A 54 -24.09 -8.04 -9.35
N MET A 55 -24.02 -6.77 -8.95
CA MET A 55 -25.21 -5.96 -8.64
C MET A 55 -26.14 -5.83 -9.84
N SER A 56 -25.61 -5.54 -11.04
CA SER A 56 -26.43 -5.42 -12.25
C SER A 56 -27.09 -6.73 -12.69
N LEU A 57 -26.54 -7.86 -12.27
CA LEU A 57 -27.09 -9.20 -12.50
C LEU A 57 -28.05 -9.65 -11.37
N GLY A 58 -28.36 -8.77 -10.40
CA GLY A 58 -29.19 -9.10 -9.24
C GLY A 58 -28.54 -10.07 -8.25
N GLN A 59 -27.21 -10.21 -8.30
CA GLN A 59 -26.43 -11.05 -7.39
C GLN A 59 -25.90 -10.24 -6.21
N SER A 60 -25.40 -10.92 -5.16
CA SER A 60 -24.77 -10.26 -4.01
C SER A 60 -23.46 -9.56 -4.40
N PRO A 61 -23.36 -8.23 -4.27
CA PRO A 61 -22.13 -7.49 -4.59
C PRO A 61 -21.01 -7.79 -3.60
N SER A 62 -21.33 -7.99 -2.32
CA SER A 62 -20.35 -8.31 -1.28
C SER A 62 -19.69 -9.67 -1.53
N ALA A 63 -20.46 -10.70 -1.82
CA ALA A 63 -19.93 -12.02 -2.11
C ALA A 63 -19.10 -12.05 -3.41
N ALA A 64 -19.39 -11.18 -4.37
CA ALA A 64 -18.58 -11.02 -5.58
C ALA A 64 -17.27 -10.28 -5.28
N ALA A 65 -17.33 -9.21 -4.48
CA ALA A 65 -16.15 -8.46 -4.06
C ALA A 65 -15.17 -9.33 -3.26
N GLU A 66 -15.67 -10.09 -2.29
CA GLU A 66 -14.85 -11.00 -1.47
C GLU A 66 -14.16 -12.06 -2.33
N ARG A 67 -14.88 -12.67 -3.29
CA ARG A 67 -14.31 -13.67 -4.21
C ARG A 67 -13.30 -13.08 -5.20
N SER A 68 -13.47 -11.82 -5.59
CA SER A 68 -12.56 -11.12 -6.51
C SER A 68 -11.33 -10.56 -5.79
N THR A 69 -11.37 -10.46 -4.46
CA THR A 69 -10.27 -9.88 -3.68
C THR A 69 -9.01 -10.77 -3.76
N PRO A 70 -7.87 -10.24 -4.27
CA PRO A 70 -6.62 -10.98 -4.30
C PRO A 70 -6.13 -11.34 -2.90
N GLY A 71 -5.49 -12.51 -2.78
CA GLY A 71 -4.85 -12.92 -1.52
C GLY A 71 -3.80 -11.92 -1.04
N GLY A 72 -3.74 -11.70 0.27
CA GLY A 72 -2.84 -10.73 0.90
C GLY A 72 -3.38 -9.30 0.97
N LEU A 73 -4.61 -9.05 0.49
CA LEU A 73 -5.35 -7.81 0.73
C LEU A 73 -6.54 -8.10 1.65
N ASP A 74 -6.78 -7.17 2.57
CA ASP A 74 -7.94 -7.25 3.46
C ASP A 74 -9.06 -6.35 2.97
N VAL A 75 -10.28 -6.88 2.91
CA VAL A 75 -11.48 -6.07 2.67
C VAL A 75 -11.78 -5.27 3.93
N VAL A 76 -11.63 -3.95 3.86
CA VAL A 76 -11.94 -3.06 4.99
C VAL A 76 -13.42 -2.69 4.99
N MET A 77 -13.96 -2.41 3.80
CA MET A 77 -15.31 -1.91 3.64
C MET A 77 -15.82 -2.22 2.24
N ILE A 78 -17.09 -2.62 2.17
CA ILE A 78 -17.86 -2.66 0.93
C ILE A 78 -19.13 -1.86 1.19
N ARG A 79 -19.34 -0.77 0.45
CA ARG A 79 -20.58 0.00 0.47
C ARG A 79 -21.31 -0.21 -0.84
N THR A 80 -22.56 -0.65 -0.74
CA THR A 80 -23.46 -0.75 -1.89
C THR A 80 -24.34 0.49 -1.92
N HIS A 81 -24.42 1.12 -3.08
CA HIS A 81 -25.28 2.26 -3.39
C HIS A 81 -26.30 1.85 -4.45
N PRO A 82 -27.40 2.60 -4.62
CA PRO A 82 -28.37 2.33 -5.69
C PRO A 82 -27.71 2.29 -7.08
N ASP A 83 -26.72 3.16 -7.30
CA ASP A 83 -26.10 3.38 -8.61
C ASP A 83 -24.72 2.71 -8.75
N GLY A 84 -24.22 2.03 -7.72
CA GLY A 84 -22.86 1.48 -7.76
C GLY A 84 -22.38 0.82 -6.47
N VAL A 85 -21.11 0.45 -6.46
CA VAL A 85 -20.44 -0.19 -5.31
C VAL A 85 -19.10 0.50 -5.07
N GLU A 86 -18.84 0.82 -3.80
CA GLU A 86 -17.56 1.32 -3.30
C GLU A 86 -16.86 0.22 -2.50
N VAL A 87 -15.59 -0.01 -2.77
CA VAL A 87 -14.76 -1.03 -2.13
C VAL A 87 -13.49 -0.38 -1.60
N SER A 88 -13.18 -0.67 -0.34
CA SER A 88 -11.93 -0.30 0.33
C SER A 88 -11.13 -1.55 0.65
N LEU A 89 -9.91 -1.62 0.12
CA LEU A 89 -8.96 -2.68 0.40
C LEU A 89 -7.76 -2.13 1.16
N ARG A 90 -7.24 -2.91 2.11
CA ARG A 90 -6.00 -2.62 2.83
C ARG A 90 -4.88 -3.52 2.32
N ALA A 91 -3.76 -2.90 1.98
CA ALA A 91 -2.54 -3.62 1.64
C ALA A 91 -1.79 -4.09 2.90
N PRO A 92 -0.94 -5.11 2.82
CA PRO A 92 -0.11 -5.51 3.94
C PRO A 92 0.89 -4.41 4.27
N THR A 93 1.20 -4.24 5.55
CA THR A 93 2.20 -3.23 5.95
C THR A 93 3.62 -3.75 5.75
N VAL A 94 4.47 -2.89 5.19
CA VAL A 94 5.93 -3.12 5.09
C VAL A 94 6.65 -2.52 6.30
N ILE A 95 6.04 -1.54 6.96
CA ILE A 95 6.64 -0.78 8.06
C ILE A 95 5.89 -1.17 9.34
N PRO A 96 6.51 -1.90 10.29
CA PRO A 96 5.79 -2.57 11.38
C PRO A 96 4.94 -1.66 12.29
N TRP A 97 5.32 -0.38 12.39
CA TRP A 97 4.64 0.61 13.22
C TRP A 97 3.66 1.50 12.44
N LEU A 98 3.44 1.24 11.15
CA LEU A 98 2.45 1.89 10.32
C LEU A 98 1.37 0.91 9.90
N ASP A 99 0.13 1.39 9.84
CA ASP A 99 -0.94 0.65 9.22
C ASP A 99 -0.67 0.46 7.71
N GLY A 100 -1.20 -0.64 7.19
CA GLY A 100 -1.21 -0.89 5.75
C GLY A 100 -1.99 0.20 5.01
N PRO A 101 -1.53 0.65 3.83
CA PRO A 101 -2.23 1.66 3.08
C PRO A 101 -3.61 1.14 2.64
N VAL A 102 -4.62 1.99 2.78
CA VAL A 102 -6.00 1.69 2.38
C VAL A 102 -6.30 2.42 1.08
N ALA A 103 -6.79 1.68 0.09
CA ALA A 103 -7.23 2.24 -1.17
C ALA A 103 -8.72 2.00 -1.36
N THR A 104 -9.45 3.08 -1.66
CA THR A 104 -10.89 3.05 -1.90
C THR A 104 -11.18 3.37 -3.36
N LYS A 105 -12.04 2.57 -4.00
CA LYS A 105 -12.50 2.77 -5.37
C LYS A 105 -13.99 2.47 -5.47
N ALA A 106 -14.67 3.24 -6.32
CA ALA A 106 -16.07 3.03 -6.64
C ALA A 106 -16.24 2.67 -8.12
N ALA A 107 -17.23 1.84 -8.41
CA ALA A 107 -17.68 1.51 -9.75
C ALA A 107 -19.21 1.66 -9.80
N TYR A 108 -19.71 2.20 -10.91
CA TYR A 108 -21.13 2.47 -11.11
C TYR A 108 -21.76 1.46 -12.06
N VAL A 109 -23.03 1.16 -11.84
CA VAL A 109 -23.83 0.30 -12.72
C VAL A 109 -24.56 1.20 -13.73
N PRO A 110 -24.43 0.94 -15.03
CA PRO A 110 -25.18 1.66 -16.05
C PRO A 110 -26.66 1.28 -16.09
#